data_AF-A0A7Y5U6N3-F1
#
_entry.id   AF-A0A7Y5U6N3-F1
#
_cell.length_a   1.000
_cell.length_b   1.000
_cell.length_c   1.000
_cell.angle_alpha   90.00
_cell.angle_beta   90.00
_cell.angle_gamma   90.00
#
_symmetry.space_group_name_H-M   'P 1'
#
loop_
_entity.id
_entity.type
_entity.pdbx_description
1 polymer ?
#
loop_
_entity_poly.entity_id
_entity_poly.type
_entity_poly.pdbx_seq_one_letter_code
_entity_poly.pdbx_strand_id
1 'polypeptide(L)'
;TEISQVLLGGSFGSYLTAASAVKIGLVPKLPLARIVAAGNVAGEGAKIAALSVTERAAANAVLDEVDYVELSGRADFNDLFIDQLAFPG
;
A
#
# COMPACT_ATOMS: atom_id res chain seq x y z
N THR A 1 0.74 -12.43 -10.74
CA THR A 1 1.48 -11.71 -11.80
C THR A 1 0.73 -10.51 -12.36
N GLU A 2 -0.36 -10.07 -11.71
CA GLU A 2 -1.22 -8.98 -12.21
C GLU A 2 -0.84 -7.59 -11.66
N ILE A 3 0.01 -7.52 -10.64
CA ILE A 3 0.40 -6.25 -10.00
C ILE A 3 1.44 -5.52 -10.85
N SER A 4 1.06 -4.36 -11.38
CA SER A 4 1.93 -3.48 -12.16
C SER A 4 2.95 -2.74 -11.30
N GLN A 5 2.53 -2.24 -10.13
CA GLN A 5 3.35 -1.46 -9.22
C GLN A 5 2.86 -1.56 -7.77
N VAL A 6 3.76 -1.37 -6.82
CA VAL A 6 3.48 -1.21 -5.38
C VAL A 6 3.95 0.17 -4.94
N LEU A 7 3.04 0.97 -4.40
CA LEU A 7 3.32 2.28 -3.82
C LEU A 7 3.35 2.17 -2.29
N LEU A 8 4.48 2.49 -1.68
CA LEU A 8 4.68 2.48 -0.24
C LEU A 8 4.41 3.87 0.34
N GLY A 9 3.19 4.10 0.80
CA GLY A 9 2.79 5.29 1.55
C GLY A 9 3.17 5.20 3.03
N GLY A 10 3.42 6.33 3.67
CA GLY A 10 3.85 6.44 5.06
C GLY A 10 5.35 6.75 5.19
N SER A 11 5.85 6.74 6.43
CA SER A 11 7.26 7.02 6.75
C SER A 11 8.24 5.94 6.25
N PHE A 12 7.75 4.86 5.64
CA PHE A 12 8.56 3.79 5.05
C PHE A 12 9.59 4.32 4.06
N GLY A 13 9.26 5.34 3.27
CA GLY A 13 10.16 5.89 2.25
C GLY A 13 11.49 6.43 2.78
N SER A 14 11.56 6.77 4.07
CA SER A 14 12.79 7.31 4.68
C SER A 14 13.75 6.23 5.16
N TYR A 15 13.29 4.99 5.38
CA TYR A 15 14.08 3.96 6.07
C TYR A 15 13.96 2.54 5.49
N LEU A 16 13.00 2.29 4.59
CA LEU A 16 12.77 0.97 4.00
C LEU A 16 13.11 0.99 2.50
N THR A 17 14.14 0.23 2.12
CA THR A 17 14.46 0.02 0.70
C THR A 17 13.53 -1.02 0.09
N ALA A 18 13.25 -0.91 -1.22
CA ALA A 18 12.50 -1.92 -1.97
C ALA A 18 13.09 -3.33 -1.81
N ALA A 19 14.42 -3.44 -1.82
CA ALA A 19 15.12 -4.71 -1.64
C ALA A 19 14.87 -5.30 -0.25
N SER A 20 14.94 -4.48 0.80
CA SER A 20 14.64 -4.90 2.18
C SER A 20 13.18 -5.35 2.31
N ALA A 21 12.23 -4.61 1.74
CA ALA A 21 10.80 -4.95 1.79
C ALA A 21 10.49 -6.31 1.15
N VAL A 22 11.10 -6.61 0.00
CA VAL A 22 10.96 -7.92 -0.66
C VAL A 22 11.65 -9.01 0.16
N LYS A 23 12.86 -8.74 0.67
CA LYS A 23 13.66 -9.72 1.44
C LYS A 23 12.92 -10.21 2.69
N ILE A 24 12.25 -9.31 3.41
CA ILE A 24 11.51 -9.67 4.62
C ILE A 24 10.09 -10.16 4.35
N GLY A 25 9.66 -10.26 3.09
CA GLY A 25 8.31 -10.72 2.74
C GLY A 25 7.19 -9.70 2.98
N LEU A 26 7.52 -8.43 3.23
CA LEU A 26 6.52 -7.38 3.46
C LEU A 26 5.67 -7.08 2.22
N VAL A 27 6.29 -7.18 1.05
CA VAL A 27 5.62 -6.96 -0.24
C VAL A 27 5.88 -8.14 -1.18
N PRO A 28 5.02 -8.36 -2.19
CA PRO A 28 5.21 -9.43 -3.15
C PRO A 28 6.58 -9.35 -3.86
N LYS A 29 7.10 -10.50 -4.27
CA LYS A 29 8.34 -10.59 -5.07
C LYS A 29 8.10 -9.99 -6.47
N LEU A 30 8.48 -8.73 -6.63
CA LEU A 30 8.38 -7.97 -7.88
C LEU A 30 9.74 -7.34 -8.22
N PRO A 31 9.99 -6.99 -9.49
CA PRO A 31 11.14 -6.16 -9.86
C PRO A 31 11.22 -4.91 -8.99
N LEU A 32 12.39 -4.60 -8.43
CA LEU A 32 12.57 -3.50 -7.47
C LEU A 32 12.12 -2.15 -8.03
N ALA A 33 12.26 -1.93 -9.34
CA ALA A 33 11.80 -0.72 -10.02
C ALA A 33 10.28 -0.50 -9.97
N ARG A 34 9.50 -1.54 -9.61
CA ARG A 34 8.04 -1.46 -9.43
C ARG A 34 7.61 -1.22 -7.99
N ILE A 35 8.56 -1.08 -7.06
CA ILE A 35 8.28 -0.79 -5.66
C ILE A 35 8.77 0.62 -5.38
N VAL A 36 7.84 1.55 -5.21
CA VAL A 36 8.15 2.99 -5.14
C VAL A 36 7.69 3.55 -3.80
N ALA A 37 8.57 4.26 -3.12
CA ALA A 37 8.22 5.02 -1.93
C ALA A 37 7.41 6.26 -2.32
N ALA A 38 6.17 6.33 -1.84
CA ALA A 38 5.26 7.46 -2.10
C ALA A 38 5.29 8.51 -0.96
N GLY A 39 5.94 8.20 0.17
CA GLY A 39 6.06 9.12 1.30
C GLY A 39 4.72 9.37 2.01
N ASN A 40 4.56 10.54 2.64
CA ASN A 40 3.32 10.88 3.35
C ASN A 40 2.20 11.33 2.38
N VAL A 41 1.63 10.37 1.66
CA VAL A 41 0.55 10.60 0.68
C VAL A 41 -0.71 11.19 1.30
N ALA A 42 -1.01 10.87 2.56
CA ALA A 42 -2.16 11.44 3.27
C ALA A 42 -1.97 12.94 3.50
N GLY A 43 -0.77 13.36 3.92
CA GLY A 43 -0.43 14.77 4.12
C GLY A 43 -0.43 15.56 2.81
N GLU A 44 0.14 15.00 1.74
CA GLU A 44 0.13 15.66 0.43
C GLU A 44 -1.29 15.74 -0.16
N GLY A 45 -2.08 14.66 -0.05
CA GLY A 45 -3.49 14.64 -0.47
C GLY A 45 -4.35 15.67 0.27
N ALA A 46 -4.13 15.85 1.58
CA ALA A 46 -4.84 16.87 2.36
C ALA A 46 -4.55 18.29 1.87
N LYS A 47 -3.29 18.61 1.53
CA LYS A 47 -2.92 19.92 0.95
C LYS A 47 -3.61 20.12 -0.40
N ILE A 48 -3.57 19.12 -1.28
CA ILE A 48 -4.18 19.17 -2.61
C ILE A 48 -5.69 19.41 -2.50
N ALA A 49 -6.39 18.63 -1.67
CA ALA A 49 -7.84 18.77 -1.47
C ALA A 49 -8.24 20.09 -0.80
N ALA A 50 -7.37 20.67 0.02
CA ALA A 50 -7.59 21.98 0.64
C ALA A 50 -7.46 23.13 -0.39
N LEU A 51 -6.55 22.99 -1.36
CA LEU A 51 -6.24 24.03 -2.34
C LEU A 51 -7.02 23.92 -3.66
N SER A 52 -7.63 22.77 -3.95
CA SER A 52 -8.34 22.53 -5.21
C SER A 52 -9.70 21.87 -5.00
N VAL A 53 -10.75 22.57 -5.43
CA VAL A 53 -12.13 22.04 -5.41
C VAL A 53 -12.28 20.87 -6.38
N THR A 54 -11.64 20.95 -7.55
CA THR A 54 -11.66 19.89 -8.57
C THR A 54 -11.02 18.61 -8.05
N GLU A 55 -9.83 18.72 -7.44
CA GLU A 55 -9.13 17.54 -6.89
C GLU A 55 -9.87 16.95 -5.69
N ARG A 56 -10.49 17.80 -4.86
CA ARG A 56 -11.36 17.32 -3.78
C ARG A 56 -12.57 16.57 -4.31
N ALA A 57 -13.17 17.02 -5.41
CA ALA A 57 -14.28 16.31 -6.06
C ALA A 57 -13.81 14.96 -6.64
N ALA A 58 -12.65 14.92 -7.28
CA ALA A 58 -12.05 13.69 -7.77
C ALA A 58 -11.75 12.69 -6.64
N ALA A 59 -11.18 13.16 -5.53
CA ALA A 59 -10.94 12.33 -4.34
C ALA A 59 -12.22 11.73 -3.75
N ASN A 60 -13.34 12.46 -3.80
CA ASN A 60 -14.64 11.92 -3.39
C ASN A 60 -15.15 10.84 -4.34
N ALA A 61 -14.94 10.99 -5.65
CA ALA A 61 -15.36 9.98 -6.63
C ALA A 61 -14.60 8.65 -6.46
N VAL A 62 -13.35 8.69 -5.98
CA VAL A 62 -12.58 7.47 -5.66
C VAL A 62 -13.28 6.61 -4.61
N LEU A 63 -14.09 7.20 -3.71
CA LEU A 63 -14.82 6.44 -2.69
C LEU A 63 -15.84 5.48 -3.31
N ASP A 64 -16.33 5.77 -4.51
CA ASP A 64 -17.27 4.90 -5.24
C ASP A 64 -16.56 3.70 -5.90
N GLU A 65 -15.22 3.74 -5.99
CA GLU A 65 -14.39 2.67 -6.59
C GLU A 65 -13.66 1.81 -5.54
N VAL A 66 -13.71 2.20 -4.25
CA VAL A 66 -12.98 1.51 -3.18
C VAL A 66 -13.91 0.55 -2.45
N ASP A 67 -13.62 -0.74 -2.56
CA ASP A 67 -14.29 -1.79 -1.80
C ASP A 67 -13.58 -2.06 -0.47
N TYR A 68 -14.35 -2.08 0.61
CA TYR A 68 -13.88 -2.52 1.92
C TYR A 68 -13.90 -4.04 2.03
N VAL A 69 -12.75 -4.63 2.37
CA VAL A 69 -12.61 -6.07 2.62
C VAL A 69 -12.36 -6.31 4.11
N GLU A 70 -13.35 -6.87 4.80
CA GLU A 70 -13.24 -7.26 6.22
C GLU A 70 -12.40 -8.54 6.36
N LEU A 71 -11.18 -8.40 6.87
CA LEU A 71 -10.25 -9.52 7.03
C LEU A 71 -10.51 -10.32 8.31
N SER A 72 -11.05 -9.72 9.37
CA SER A 72 -11.26 -10.42 10.64
C SER A 72 -12.36 -11.49 10.57
N GLY A 73 -13.32 -11.32 9.67
CA GLY A 73 -14.40 -12.27 9.41
C GLY A 73 -14.04 -13.37 8.41
N ARG A 74 -12.85 -13.32 7.80
CA ARG A 74 -12.41 -14.30 6.81
C ARG A 74 -11.77 -15.51 7.48
N ALA A 75 -12.36 -16.68 7.22
CA ALA A 75 -11.89 -17.95 7.80
C ALA A 75 -10.45 -18.29 7.41
N ASP A 76 -9.98 -17.86 6.23
CA ASP A 76 -8.63 -18.13 5.71
C ASP A 76 -7.57 -17.14 6.19
N PHE A 77 -7.96 -16.00 6.77
CA PHE A 77 -7.00 -14.94 7.07
C PHE A 77 -6.01 -15.33 8.17
N ASN A 78 -6.46 -15.96 9.25
CA ASN A 78 -5.58 -16.35 10.35
C ASN A 78 -4.51 -17.35 9.93
N ASP A 79 -4.90 -18.36 9.15
CA ASP A 79 -3.96 -19.36 8.63
C ASP A 79 -2.93 -18.69 7.70
N LEU A 80 -3.39 -17.86 6.75
CA LEU A 80 -2.51 -17.09 5.87
C LEU A 80 -1.57 -16.14 6.62
N PHE A 81 -2.05 -15.51 7.70
CA PHE A 81 -1.24 -14.61 8.51
C PHE A 81 -0.15 -15.40 9.25
N ILE A 82 -0.50 -16.51 9.89
CA ILE A 82 0.45 -17.37 10.61
C ILE A 82 1.52 -17.91 9.64
N ASP A 83 1.11 -18.34 8.45
CA ASP A 83 2.01 -18.85 7.40
C ASP A 83 3.03 -17.79 6.93
N GLN A 84 2.73 -16.50 7.07
CA GLN A 84 3.59 -15.39 6.64
C GLN A 84 4.30 -14.66 7.79
N LEU A 85 4.19 -15.15 9.04
CA LEU A 85 4.89 -14.56 10.19
C LEU A 85 6.41 -14.75 10.14
N ALA A 86 6.85 -15.87 9.57
CA ALA A 86 8.28 -16.15 9.42
C ALA A 86 8.85 -15.35 8.25
N PHE A 87 10.06 -14.81 8.43
CA PHE A 87 10.75 -14.20 7.30
C PHE A 87 11.01 -15.23 6.20
N PRO A 88 10.85 -14.85 4.92
CA PRO A 88 11.25 -15.72 3.82
C PRO A 88 12.72 -16.11 3.96
N GLY A 89 13.00 -17.41 3.84
CA GLY A 89 14.37 -17.94 3.76
C GLY A 89 15.10 -17.50 2.50
#